data_AF-M9RYE0-F1
#
_entry.id   AF-M9RYE0-F1
#
_cell.length_a   1.000
_cell.length_b   1.000
_cell.length_c   1.000
_cell.angle_alpha   90.00
_cell.angle_beta   90.00
_cell.angle_gamma   90.00
#
_symmetry.space_group_name_H-M   'P 1'
#
loop_
_entity.id
_entity.type
_entity.pdbx_description
1 polymer ?
#
loop_
_entity_poly.entity_id
_entity_poly.type
_entity_poly.pdbx_seq_one_letter_code
_entity_poly.pdbx_strand_id
1 'polypeptide(L)'
;MSIILNTLMGPLIGPMKGLLWVAEQIKDQADAELYDDSKILVALSELELSFDLEQIELKEFEAQEDVLLQRLQAIRKAKQNDTD
;
A
#
# COMPACT_ATOMS: atom_id res chain seq x y z
N MET A 1 36.61 13.57 -17.57
CA MET A 1 36.19 13.83 -16.17
C MET A 1 34.67 13.96 -16.18
N SER A 2 34.00 12.98 -15.57
CA SER A 2 32.65 12.99 -14.98
C SER A 2 31.44 13.56 -15.76
N ILE A 3 30.68 12.65 -16.39
CA ILE A 3 29.24 12.83 -16.72
C ILE A 3 28.48 11.54 -16.34
N ILE A 4 28.63 11.10 -15.08
CA ILE A 4 28.00 9.87 -14.57
C ILE A 4 27.12 10.11 -13.33
N LEU A 5 26.96 11.35 -12.87
CA LEU A 5 26.20 11.61 -11.62
C LEU A 5 24.71 11.91 -11.81
N ASN A 6 24.19 12.05 -13.03
CA ASN A 6 22.77 12.48 -13.21
C ASN A 6 21.79 11.37 -13.61
N THR A 7 22.20 10.09 -13.62
CA THR A 7 21.33 8.98 -14.06
C THR A 7 20.91 8.08 -12.89
N LEU A 8 21.42 8.33 -11.68
CA LEU A 8 21.30 7.39 -10.55
C LEU A 8 20.03 7.58 -9.70
N MET A 9 19.25 8.64 -9.96
CA MET A 9 17.99 8.93 -9.24
C MET A 9 16.76 8.78 -10.14
N GLY A 10 16.81 7.96 -11.18
CA GLY A 10 15.66 7.59 -12.01
C GLY A 10 15.00 6.24 -11.67
N PRO A 11 15.75 5.17 -11.30
CA PRO A 11 15.17 3.82 -11.30
C PRO A 11 14.53 3.42 -9.96
N LEU A 12 14.62 4.21 -8.88
CA LEU A 12 14.03 3.83 -7.59
C LEU A 12 12.51 4.03 -7.52
N ILE A 13 11.95 5.00 -8.26
CA ILE A 13 10.51 5.27 -8.26
C ILE A 13 9.75 4.29 -9.20
N GLY A 14 10.46 3.68 -10.16
CA GLY A 14 9.91 2.76 -11.17
C GLY A 14 9.33 1.43 -10.63
N PRO A 15 10.05 0.66 -9.79
CA PRO A 15 9.57 -0.64 -9.31
C PRO A 15 8.43 -0.54 -8.30
N MET A 16 8.31 0.56 -7.53
CA MET A 16 7.22 0.76 -6.57
C MET A 16 5.87 0.90 -7.29
N LYS A 17 5.85 1.63 -8.41
CA LYS A 17 4.70 1.68 -9.32
C LYS A 17 4.39 0.32 -9.97
N GLY A 18 5.41 -0.51 -10.17
CA GLY A 18 5.27 -1.86 -10.70
C GLY A 18 4.48 -2.80 -9.78
N LEU A 19 4.70 -2.73 -8.46
CA LEU A 19 3.95 -3.53 -7.48
C LEU A 19 2.49 -3.08 -7.37
N LEU A 20 2.23 -1.77 -7.39
CA LEU A 20 0.88 -1.22 -7.45
C LEU A 20 0.13 -1.67 -8.72
N TRP A 21 0.80 -1.68 -9.88
CA TRP A 21 0.23 -2.16 -11.13
C TRP A 21 -0.08 -3.67 -11.10
N VAL A 22 0.78 -4.49 -10.49
CA VAL A 22 0.51 -5.93 -10.31
C VAL A 22 -0.67 -6.16 -9.35
N ALA A 23 -0.76 -5.39 -8.27
CA ALA A 23 -1.92 -5.43 -7.38
C ALA A 23 -3.20 -4.98 -8.09
N GLU A 24 -3.12 -4.00 -8.98
CA GLU A 24 -4.23 -3.55 -9.82
C GLU A 24 -4.65 -4.59 -10.88
N GLN A 25 -3.74 -5.43 -11.36
CA GLN A 25 -4.07 -6.57 -12.23
C GLN A 25 -4.73 -7.73 -11.49
N ILE A 26 -4.41 -7.95 -10.21
CA ILE A 26 -5.12 -8.93 -9.36
C ILE A 26 -6.56 -8.46 -9.07
N LYS A 27 -6.80 -7.15 -9.04
CA LYS A 27 -8.13 -6.52 -8.85
C LYS A 27 -9.17 -6.93 -9.90
N ASP A 28 -8.76 -7.32 -11.10
CA ASP A 28 -9.70 -7.70 -12.16
C ASP A 28 -10.25 -9.15 -12.02
N GLN A 29 -9.72 -9.96 -11.09
CA GLN A 29 -10.11 -11.36 -10.90
C GLN A 29 -10.64 -11.72 -9.51
N ALA A 30 -10.64 -10.81 -8.53
CA ALA A 30 -11.06 -11.08 -7.16
C ALA A 30 -12.51 -10.63 -6.91
N ASP A 31 -13.28 -11.44 -6.18
CA ASP A 31 -14.63 -11.07 -5.72
C ASP A 31 -14.62 -9.69 -5.03
N ALA A 32 -15.70 -8.93 -5.23
CA ALA A 32 -15.84 -7.58 -4.68
C ALA A 32 -15.63 -7.51 -3.16
N GLU A 33 -15.89 -8.60 -2.44
CA GLU A 33 -15.58 -8.72 -1.02
C GLU A 33 -14.08 -8.71 -0.72
N LEU A 34 -13.26 -9.49 -1.45
CA LEU A 34 -11.79 -9.49 -1.29
C LEU A 34 -11.18 -8.15 -1.66
N TYR A 35 -11.79 -7.46 -2.62
CA TYR A 35 -11.32 -6.20 -3.16
C TYR A 35 -11.15 -5.10 -2.09
N ASP A 36 -12.07 -5.01 -1.12
CA ASP A 36 -12.01 -3.98 -0.07
C ASP A 36 -10.88 -4.20 0.95
N ASP A 37 -10.62 -5.45 1.33
CA ASP A 37 -9.49 -5.79 2.22
C ASP A 37 -8.15 -5.59 1.51
N SER A 38 -8.05 -6.06 0.25
CA SER A 38 -6.82 -5.97 -0.54
C SER A 38 -6.38 -4.52 -0.75
N LYS A 39 -7.31 -3.58 -0.97
CA LYS A 39 -6.99 -2.15 -1.09
C LYS A 39 -6.33 -1.58 0.16
N ILE A 40 -6.81 -1.98 1.34
CA ILE A 40 -6.27 -1.46 2.60
C ILE A 40 -4.89 -2.03 2.85
N LEU A 41 -4.65 -3.30 2.50
CA LEU A 41 -3.32 -3.90 2.56
C LEU A 41 -2.33 -3.18 1.64
N VAL A 42 -2.75 -2.83 0.42
CA VAL A 42 -1.92 -2.03 -0.51
C VAL A 42 -1.62 -0.65 0.07
N ALA A 43 -2.62 0.03 0.65
CA ALA A 43 -2.42 1.33 1.27
C ALA A 43 -1.46 1.27 2.48
N LEU A 44 -1.52 0.21 3.28
CA LEU A 44 -0.57 -0.03 4.39
C LEU A 44 0.87 -0.18 3.87
N SER A 45 1.08 -0.96 2.80
CA SER A 45 2.40 -1.11 2.19
C SER A 45 2.94 0.20 1.59
N GLU A 46 2.08 1.04 1.01
CA GLU A 46 2.47 2.37 0.52
C GLU A 46 2.84 3.32 1.67
N LEU A 47 2.12 3.21 2.80
CA LEU A 47 2.39 3.98 4.01
C LEU A 47 3.73 3.59 4.66
N GLU A 48 4.02 2.29 4.80
CA GLU A 48 5.32 1.78 5.28
C GLU A 48 6.47 2.28 4.40
N LEU A 49 6.32 2.18 3.09
CA LEU A 49 7.32 2.65 2.15
C LEU A 49 7.56 4.16 2.22
N SER A 50 6.50 4.94 2.43
CA SER A 50 6.60 6.39 2.61
C SER A 50 7.38 6.74 3.89
N PHE A 51 7.19 5.96 4.96
CA PHE A 51 7.95 6.09 6.20
C PHE A 51 9.42 5.67 6.02
N ASP A 52 9.68 4.53 5.36
CA ASP A 52 11.04 4.03 5.07
C ASP A 52 11.85 5.01 4.22
N LEU A 53 11.18 5.76 3.34
CA LEU A 53 11.79 6.81 2.52
C LEU A 53 11.88 8.17 3.22
N GLU A 54 11.57 8.23 4.52
CA GLU A 54 11.56 9.44 5.36
C GLU A 54 10.66 10.56 4.80
N GLN A 55 9.63 10.20 4.02
CA GLN A 55 8.67 11.17 3.44
C GLN A 55 7.61 11.60 4.45
N ILE A 56 7.37 10.77 5.46
CA ILE A 56 6.48 11.03 6.59
C ILE A 56 7.21 10.71 7.89
N GLU A 57 6.85 11.42 8.96
CA GLU A 57 7.40 11.15 10.29
C GLU A 57 6.65 10.01 10.99
N LEU A 58 7.29 9.38 11.98
CA LEU A 58 6.72 8.26 12.74
C LEU A 58 5.31 8.54 13.27
N LYS A 59 5.08 9.74 13.81
CA LYS A 59 3.78 10.14 14.35
C LYS A 59 2.67 10.16 13.28
N GLU A 60 3.02 10.56 12.06
CA GLU A 60 2.08 10.58 10.94
C GLU A 60 1.83 9.16 10.41
N PHE A 61 2.89 8.35 10.32
CA PHE A 61 2.79 6.93 10.01
C PHE A 61 1.84 6.21 10.97
N GLU A 62 2.09 6.27 12.28
CA GLU A 62 1.29 5.60 13.32
C GLU A 62 -0.19 6.03 13.26
N ALA A 63 -0.44 7.34 13.09
CA ALA A 63 -1.81 7.85 13.02
C ALA A 63 -2.58 7.34 11.79
N GLN A 64 -1.91 7.23 10.63
CA GLN A 64 -2.54 6.71 9.41
C GLN A 64 -2.67 5.19 9.44
N GLU A 65 -1.68 4.49 9.99
CA GLU A 65 -1.67 3.04 10.14
C GLU A 65 -2.85 2.58 11.01
N ASP A 66 -3.06 3.22 12.15
CA ASP A 66 -4.18 2.92 13.04
C ASP A 66 -5.54 3.03 12.33
N VAL A 67 -5.72 4.06 11.51
CA VAL A 67 -6.97 4.28 10.76
C VAL A 67 -7.18 3.17 9.74
N LEU A 68 -6.15 2.78 9.00
CA LEU A 68 -6.20 1.71 8.01
C LEU A 68 -6.47 0.36 8.67
N LEU A 69 -5.80 0.05 9.79
CA LEU A 69 -5.99 -1.19 10.54
C LEU A 69 -7.40 -1.28 11.14
N GLN A 70 -7.93 -0.19 11.70
CA GLN A 70 -9.32 -0.16 12.20
C GLN A 70 -10.32 -0.45 11.07
N ARG A 71 -10.11 0.12 9.89
CA ARG A 71 -10.97 -0.12 8.72
C ARG A 71 -10.89 -1.58 8.25
N LEU A 72 -9.68 -2.15 8.19
CA LEU A 72 -9.47 -3.56 7.82
C LEU A 72 -10.19 -4.49 8.80
N GLN A 73 -10.09 -4.21 10.11
CA GLN A 73 -10.81 -4.98 11.13
C GLN A 73 -12.32 -4.89 10.96
N ALA A 74 -12.86 -3.70 10.67
CA ALA A 74 -14.29 -3.52 10.46
C ALA A 74 -14.81 -4.33 9.26
N ILE A 75 -14.09 -4.32 8.12
CA ILE A 75 -14.48 -5.09 6.94
C ILE A 75 -14.40 -6.59 7.21
N ARG A 76 -13.31 -7.06 7.84
CA ARG A 76 -13.17 -8.49 8.20
C ARG A 76 -14.25 -8.98 9.15
N LYS A 77 -14.63 -8.14 10.13
CA LYS A 77 -15.75 -8.45 11.04
C LYS A 77 -17.09 -8.52 10.31
N ALA A 78 -17.35 -7.58 9.39
CA ALA A 78 -18.56 -7.62 8.56
C ALA A 78 -18.65 -8.93 7.76
N LYS A 79 -17.55 -9.34 7.12
CA LYS A 79 -17.47 -10.61 6.38
C LYS A 79 -17.71 -11.84 7.24
N GLN A 80 -17.15 -11.87 8.44
CA GLN A 80 -17.36 -12.99 9.37
C GLN A 80 -18.83 -13.14 9.74
N ASN A 81 -19.54 -12.04 9.95
CA ASN A 81 -20.96 -12.06 10.30
C ASN A 81 -21.88 -12.42 9.11
N ASP A 82 -21.46 -12.18 7.86
CA ASP A 82 -22.23 -12.54 6.66
C ASP A 82 -22.11 -14.03 6.29
N THR A 83 -21.15 -14.75 6.87
CA THR A 83 -20.89 -16.18 6.59
C THR A 83 -21.59 -17.13 7.60
N ASP A 84 -22.16 -16.60 8.69
CA ASP A 84 -22.92 -17.32 9.73
C ASP A 84 -24.45 -17.31 9.47
#